data_AF-A0A1V5QQD3-F1
#
_entry.id   AF-A0A1V5QQD3-F1
#
_cell.length_a   1.000
_cell.length_b   1.000
_cell.length_c   1.000
_cell.angle_alpha   90.00
_cell.angle_beta   90.00
_cell.angle_gamma   90.00
#
_symmetry.space_group_name_H-M   'P 1'
#
loop_
_entity.id
_entity.type
_entity.pdbx_description
1 polymer ?
#
loop_
_entity_poly.entity_id
_entity_poly.type
_entity_poly.pdbx_seq_one_letter_code
_entity_poly.pdbx_strand_id
1 'polypeptide(L)'
;MEIIEEKIQSIAREIEEAGATQWNITRIVKTLMEMNTTNEKKLRARTLELLKELDPSSAAIYERFSKMKVYLSSEKIAPFNRGHIITSLLKETNVSRTAAEKITIEVENQIKDTKINFLTPSIIRELVNAKLISYGLENVRNNYARMGEAVKDVEKKIQEKPYYNQMTREYNLLTQIESEVRELHYNGTICIEDTTGFSQRAHAISITAQQKENYEKTIYSVFKKANEFEKYFYSTPSIYGITHACSNEVKNDKHAKKIAEMIKEINSLGEKEHLLSLELYTPKEFEKNQSNKINASKISNELISENTVVGVDSKYSLKLIQTNKKHFFILNNDEEQYYPFETKLFSNNQIVLMKIGLNLEKLAKKQDEDKFFEKLENVSGQINKLKETKRKLLEKKEYLKQFDFTNAKTCIGITNLYSLSENFNKKPIEFAPKVYKELSKLFENDLICGCTQKAVNKFSEALGKEVYPQETFVFDECLKEKKCCFTGKAANINELNELITKKVKQVEYMGFD
;
A
#
# COMPACT_ATOMS: atom_id res chain seq x y z
N MET A 1 17.35 -20.39 49.36
CA MET A 1 18.11 -19.15 49.61
C MET A 1 17.95 -18.20 48.43
N GLU A 2 18.23 -18.64 47.19
CA GLU A 2 18.02 -17.87 45.94
C GLU A 2 16.65 -17.16 45.83
N ILE A 3 15.53 -17.87 46.06
CA ILE A 3 14.18 -17.27 45.94
C ILE A 3 13.93 -16.15 46.98
N ILE A 4 14.57 -16.22 48.15
CA ILE A 4 14.46 -15.18 49.19
C ILE A 4 15.28 -13.96 48.77
N GLU A 5 16.50 -14.16 48.29
CA GLU A 5 17.36 -13.09 47.78
C GLU A 5 16.74 -12.36 46.60
N GLU A 6 16.12 -13.07 45.66
CA GLU A 6 15.46 -12.46 44.48
C GLU A 6 14.33 -11.51 44.90
N LYS A 7 13.50 -11.92 45.85
CA LYS A 7 12.40 -11.09 46.37
C LYS A 7 12.90 -9.89 47.16
N ILE A 8 13.93 -10.07 47.98
CA ILE A 8 14.54 -8.98 48.75
C ILE A 8 15.24 -7.99 47.81
N GLN A 9 15.89 -8.45 46.74
CA GLN A 9 16.45 -7.57 45.71
C GLN A 9 15.38 -6.77 44.97
N SER A 10 14.23 -7.39 44.66
CA SER A 10 13.09 -6.67 44.08
C SER A 10 12.62 -5.55 45.01
N ILE A 11 12.44 -5.86 46.30
CA ILE A 11 12.04 -4.86 47.31
C ILE A 11 13.11 -3.78 47.47
N ALA A 12 14.40 -4.14 47.48
CA ALA A 12 15.51 -3.19 47.58
C ALA A 12 15.48 -2.16 46.45
N ARG A 13 15.25 -2.62 45.21
CA ARG A 13 15.04 -1.73 44.07
C ARG A 13 13.86 -0.82 44.34
N GLU A 14 12.68 -1.34 44.67
CA GLU A 14 11.50 -0.49 44.90
C GLU A 14 11.70 0.59 45.99
N ILE A 15 12.47 0.28 47.04
CA ILE A 15 12.84 1.25 48.09
C ILE A 15 13.78 2.34 47.53
N GLU A 16 14.75 1.96 46.70
CA GLU A 16 15.63 2.88 45.98
C GLU A 16 14.83 3.77 45.01
N GLU A 17 13.88 3.19 44.28
CA GLU A 17 13.00 3.91 43.37
C GLU A 17 12.06 4.89 44.09
N ALA A 18 11.76 4.62 45.37
CA ALA A 18 11.01 5.52 46.25
C ALA A 18 11.84 6.71 46.77
N GLY A 19 13.15 6.74 46.51
CA GLY A 19 14.06 7.85 46.88
C GLY A 19 14.88 7.60 48.14
N ALA A 20 14.85 6.39 48.70
CA ALA A 20 15.60 6.08 49.91
C ALA A 20 17.12 6.07 49.68
N THR A 21 17.88 6.51 50.68
CA THR A 21 19.35 6.49 50.63
C THR A 21 19.92 5.07 50.64
N GLN A 22 21.10 4.87 50.06
CA GLN A 22 21.81 3.58 50.07
C GLN A 22 22.01 3.01 51.48
N TRP A 23 22.20 3.88 52.47
CA TRP A 23 22.31 3.49 53.87
C TRP A 23 21.00 2.90 54.42
N ASN A 24 19.87 3.56 54.15
CA ASN A 24 18.54 3.07 54.53
C ASN A 24 18.21 1.74 53.82
N ILE A 25 18.50 1.63 52.52
CA ILE A 25 18.29 0.40 51.75
C ILE A 25 19.09 -0.77 52.34
N THR A 26 20.39 -0.57 52.57
CA THR A 26 21.28 -1.61 53.12
C THR A 26 20.80 -2.09 54.50
N ARG A 27 20.37 -1.15 55.36
CA ARG A 27 19.85 -1.47 56.69
C ARG A 27 18.55 -2.29 56.60
N ILE A 28 17.61 -1.88 55.75
CA ILE A 28 16.35 -2.60 55.55
C ILE A 28 16.61 -4.00 54.97
N VAL A 29 17.43 -4.11 53.92
CA VAL A 29 17.77 -5.38 53.27
C VAL A 29 18.35 -6.37 54.28
N LYS A 30 19.28 -5.92 55.13
CA LYS A 30 19.86 -6.75 56.19
C LYS A 30 18.77 -7.28 57.14
N THR A 31 17.88 -6.41 57.61
CA THR A 31 16.77 -6.81 58.49
C THR A 31 15.79 -7.77 57.80
N LEU A 32 15.53 -7.59 56.51
CA LEU A 32 14.67 -8.52 55.74
C LEU A 32 15.32 -9.90 55.56
N MET A 33 16.64 -9.96 55.35
CA MET A 33 17.37 -11.23 55.28
C MET A 33 17.30 -12.00 56.60
N GLU A 34 17.37 -11.31 57.73
CA GLU A 34 17.26 -11.89 59.08
C GLU A 34 15.86 -12.48 59.38
N MET A 35 14.79 -11.99 58.73
CA MET A 35 13.44 -12.55 58.90
C MET A 35 13.28 -13.98 58.36
N ASN A 36 14.20 -14.41 57.48
CA ASN A 36 14.25 -15.75 56.90
C ASN A 36 12.89 -16.29 56.39
N THR A 37 12.11 -15.43 55.71
CA THR A 37 10.76 -15.74 55.22
C THR A 37 10.66 -15.54 53.70
N THR A 38 9.96 -16.43 53.02
CA THR A 38 9.64 -16.31 51.58
C THR A 38 8.31 -15.58 51.32
N ASN A 39 7.58 -15.23 52.38
CA ASN A 39 6.27 -14.60 52.30
C ASN A 39 6.42 -13.11 51.99
N GLU A 40 6.19 -12.76 50.73
CA GLU A 40 6.39 -11.42 50.20
C GLU A 40 5.50 -10.36 50.88
N LYS A 41 4.27 -10.70 51.26
CA LYS A 41 3.40 -9.78 52.03
C LYS A 41 4.03 -9.40 53.36
N LYS A 42 4.65 -10.35 54.07
CA LYS A 42 5.32 -10.09 55.34
C LYS A 42 6.57 -9.23 55.15
N LEU A 43 7.38 -9.53 54.14
CA LEU A 43 8.55 -8.73 53.80
C LEU A 43 8.16 -7.28 53.48
N ARG A 44 7.17 -7.07 52.59
CA ARG A 44 6.71 -5.73 52.19
C ARG A 44 6.10 -4.94 53.34
N ALA A 45 5.32 -5.59 54.22
CA ALA A 45 4.77 -4.95 55.41
C ALA A 45 5.88 -4.47 56.35
N ARG A 46 6.90 -5.31 56.60
CA ARG A 46 8.05 -4.93 57.43
C ARG A 46 8.89 -3.83 56.78
N THR A 47 9.10 -3.88 55.47
CA THR A 47 9.76 -2.80 54.73
C THR A 47 9.06 -1.46 54.92
N LEU A 48 7.73 -1.45 54.81
CA LEU A 48 6.95 -0.23 54.97
C LEU A 48 7.06 0.34 56.40
N GLU A 49 7.03 -0.53 57.41
CA GLU A 49 7.22 -0.16 58.81
C GLU A 49 8.60 0.49 59.03
N LEU A 50 9.67 -0.17 58.56
CA LEU A 50 11.04 0.33 58.67
C LEU A 50 11.24 1.65 57.90
N LEU A 51 10.62 1.78 56.72
CA LEU A 51 10.67 3.02 55.96
C LEU A 51 9.95 4.15 56.68
N LYS A 52 8.79 3.91 57.30
CA LYS A 52 8.07 4.95 58.07
C LYS A 52 8.92 5.50 59.22
N GLU A 53 9.77 4.67 59.81
CA GLU A 53 10.71 5.09 60.86
C GLU A 53 11.94 5.82 60.31
N LEU A 54 12.54 5.32 59.24
CA LEU A 54 13.84 5.80 58.75
C LEU A 54 13.73 6.97 57.75
N ASP A 55 12.68 6.99 56.95
CA ASP A 55 12.48 7.93 55.86
C ASP A 55 10.97 8.03 55.50
N PRO A 56 10.20 8.83 56.27
CA PRO A 56 8.75 8.96 56.09
C PRO A 56 8.34 9.40 54.68
N SER A 57 9.18 10.19 54.03
CA SER A 57 8.96 10.67 52.65
C SER A 57 9.03 9.52 51.66
N SER A 58 10.11 8.72 51.70
CA SER A 58 10.25 7.51 50.89
C SER A 58 9.21 6.45 51.26
N ALA A 59 8.79 6.38 52.53
CA ALA A 59 7.75 5.47 52.99
C ALA A 59 6.39 5.75 52.35
N ALA A 60 5.99 7.02 52.26
CA ALA A 60 4.74 7.41 51.62
C ALA A 60 4.74 7.05 50.12
N ILE A 61 5.89 7.20 49.46
CA ILE A 61 6.09 6.85 48.05
C ILE A 61 6.07 5.33 47.87
N TYR A 62 6.82 4.58 48.67
CA TYR A 62 6.85 3.11 48.70
C TYR A 62 5.48 2.50 49.01
N GLU A 63 4.72 3.10 49.93
CA GLU A 63 3.35 2.67 50.24
C GLU A 63 2.43 2.82 49.03
N ARG A 64 2.56 3.91 48.27
CA ARG A 64 1.81 4.09 47.02
C ARG A 64 2.24 3.06 45.96
N PHE A 65 3.55 2.83 45.79
CA PHE A 65 4.07 1.82 44.85
C PHE A 65 3.58 0.41 45.15
N SER A 66 3.66 -0.03 46.40
CA SER A 66 3.22 -1.36 46.82
C SER A 66 1.71 -1.60 46.63
N LYS A 67 0.92 -0.52 46.51
CA LYS A 67 -0.52 -0.56 46.25
C LYS A 67 -0.88 -0.42 44.77
N MET A 68 0.04 0.05 43.91
CA MET A 68 -0.22 0.18 42.47
C MET A 68 -0.26 -1.19 41.82
N LYS A 69 -1.48 -1.61 41.46
CA LYS A 69 -1.78 -2.88 40.80
C LYS A 69 -1.93 -2.66 39.31
N VAL A 70 -1.18 -3.42 38.53
CA VAL A 70 -1.33 -3.49 37.07
C VAL A 70 -2.11 -4.75 36.73
N TYR A 71 -3.26 -4.58 36.08
CA TYR A 71 -4.12 -5.67 35.62
C TYR A 71 -3.67 -6.09 34.22
N LEU A 72 -3.18 -7.32 34.11
CA LEU A 72 -2.68 -7.89 32.87
C LEU A 72 -3.81 -8.56 32.09
N SER A 73 -3.67 -8.62 30.76
CA SER A 73 -4.63 -9.32 29.89
C SER A 73 -4.68 -10.83 30.12
N SER A 74 -3.71 -11.40 30.84
CA SER A 74 -3.67 -12.80 31.27
C SER A 74 -4.48 -13.07 32.55
N GLU A 75 -5.38 -12.14 32.92
CA GLU A 75 -6.20 -12.19 34.14
C GLU A 75 -5.38 -12.27 35.44
N LYS A 76 -4.15 -11.74 35.39
CA LYS A 76 -3.24 -11.66 36.54
C LYS A 76 -3.04 -10.23 36.99
N ILE A 77 -2.79 -10.04 38.27
CA ILE A 77 -2.40 -8.75 38.85
C ILE A 77 -0.89 -8.78 39.11
N ALA A 78 -0.17 -7.78 38.60
CA ALA A 78 1.24 -7.56 38.85
C ALA A 78 1.46 -6.23 39.59
N PRO A 79 2.56 -6.09 40.36
CA PRO A 79 2.96 -4.78 40.88
C PRO A 79 3.40 -3.86 39.72
N PHE A 80 3.19 -2.55 39.88
CA PHE A 80 3.75 -1.57 38.95
C PHE A 80 5.29 -1.61 38.98
N ASN A 81 5.91 -1.64 37.81
CA ASN A 81 7.37 -1.64 37.66
C ASN A 81 7.74 -0.71 36.50
N ARG A 82 8.44 0.38 36.82
CA ARG A 82 8.85 1.40 35.84
C ARG A 82 9.92 0.88 34.86
N GLY A 83 10.74 -0.07 35.30
CA GLY A 83 11.72 -0.76 34.47
C GLY A 83 11.08 -1.43 33.25
N HIS A 84 9.85 -1.94 33.36
CA HIS A 84 9.11 -2.48 32.21
C HIS A 84 8.82 -1.43 31.14
N ILE A 85 8.54 -0.18 31.53
CA ILE A 85 8.31 0.93 30.60
C ILE A 85 9.62 1.25 29.87
N ILE A 86 10.72 1.40 30.61
CA ILE A 86 12.05 1.70 30.04
C ILE A 86 12.47 0.60 29.05
N THR A 87 12.38 -0.66 29.47
CA THR A 87 12.73 -1.81 28.63
C THR A 87 11.87 -1.86 27.37
N SER A 88 10.56 -1.61 27.49
CA SER A 88 9.64 -1.58 26.34
C SER A 88 9.98 -0.43 25.38
N LEU A 89 10.22 0.78 25.89
CA LEU A 89 10.63 1.94 25.08
C LEU A 89 11.93 1.68 24.31
N LEU A 90 12.95 1.16 24.98
CA LEU A 90 14.25 0.85 24.37
C LEU A 90 14.17 -0.31 23.37
N LYS A 91 13.27 -1.27 23.61
CA LYS A 91 13.08 -2.42 22.73
C LYS A 91 12.30 -2.05 21.46
N GLU A 92 11.29 -1.19 21.59
CA GLU A 92 10.34 -0.88 20.50
C GLU A 92 10.69 0.39 19.72
N THR A 93 11.62 1.22 20.23
CA THR A 93 11.96 2.51 19.62
C THR A 93 13.46 2.78 19.66
N ASN A 94 13.89 3.88 19.03
CA ASN A 94 15.27 4.37 19.04
C ASN A 94 15.50 5.48 20.07
N VAL A 95 14.67 5.58 21.11
CA VAL A 95 14.82 6.62 22.15
C VAL A 95 16.09 6.36 22.98
N SER A 96 16.75 7.43 23.44
CA SER A 96 17.89 7.28 24.35
C SER A 96 17.43 6.76 25.72
N ARG A 97 18.31 6.01 26.41
CA ARG A 97 18.03 5.52 27.76
C ARG A 97 17.70 6.65 28.73
N THR A 98 18.45 7.74 28.69
CA THR A 98 18.20 8.92 29.53
C THR A 98 16.82 9.53 29.28
N ALA A 99 16.39 9.65 28.02
CA ALA A 99 15.06 10.15 27.70
C ALA A 99 13.96 9.16 28.12
N ALA A 100 14.17 7.85 27.93
CA ALA A 100 13.24 6.82 28.38
C ALA A 100 13.06 6.84 29.91
N GLU A 101 14.15 6.95 30.67
CA GLU A 101 14.13 7.07 32.13
C GLU A 101 13.37 8.32 32.57
N LYS A 102 13.66 9.48 31.97
CA LYS A 102 12.96 10.74 32.28
C LYS A 102 11.46 10.65 32.03
N ILE A 103 11.05 10.19 30.85
CA ILE A 103 9.63 10.01 30.49
C ILE A 103 8.96 9.04 31.46
N THR A 104 9.64 7.95 31.78
CA THR A 104 9.12 6.93 32.70
C THR A 104 8.85 7.51 34.09
N ILE A 105 9.78 8.31 34.64
CA ILE A 105 9.61 8.97 35.95
C ILE A 105 8.39 9.90 35.93
N GLU A 106 8.21 10.67 34.85
CA GLU A 106 7.05 11.57 34.75
C GLU A 106 5.73 10.83 34.61
N VAL A 107 5.70 9.74 33.83
CA VAL A 107 4.50 8.88 33.70
C VAL A 107 4.18 8.25 35.04
N GLU A 108 5.18 7.76 35.75
CA GLU A 108 5.03 7.21 37.09
C GLU A 108 4.45 8.24 38.06
N ASN A 109 4.96 9.47 38.08
CA ASN A 109 4.39 10.54 38.91
C ASN A 109 2.95 10.86 38.49
N GLN A 110 2.66 10.89 37.19
CA GLN A 110 1.31 11.08 36.68
C GLN A 110 0.37 9.95 37.13
N ILE A 111 0.81 8.69 37.14
CA ILE A 111 0.02 7.55 37.65
C ILE A 111 -0.23 7.70 39.16
N LYS A 112 0.78 8.16 39.93
CA LYS A 112 0.63 8.39 41.38
C LYS A 112 -0.40 9.47 41.70
N ASP A 113 -0.45 10.51 40.88
CA ASP A 113 -1.37 11.64 41.08
C ASP A 113 -2.77 11.36 40.54
N THR A 114 -2.88 10.45 39.58
CA THR A 114 -4.16 10.05 39.00
C THR A 114 -4.80 8.91 39.80
N LYS A 115 -6.11 9.03 40.09
CA LYS A 115 -6.88 8.00 40.81
C LYS A 115 -7.33 6.87 39.88
N ILE A 116 -6.40 6.29 39.11
CA ILE A 116 -6.71 5.21 38.16
C ILE A 116 -6.92 3.91 38.95
N ASN A 117 -8.17 3.46 39.04
CA ASN A 117 -8.53 2.24 39.78
C ASN A 117 -8.14 0.95 39.03
N PHE A 118 -8.09 1.00 37.70
CA PHE A 118 -7.84 -0.14 36.84
C PHE A 118 -6.67 0.16 35.89
N LEU A 119 -5.46 0.16 36.42
CA LEU A 119 -4.26 0.43 35.64
C LEU A 119 -3.89 -0.80 34.80
N THR A 120 -3.78 -0.63 33.48
CA THR A 120 -3.40 -1.70 32.54
C THR A 120 -2.13 -1.30 31.78
N PRO A 121 -1.40 -2.26 31.17
CA PRO A 121 -0.29 -1.94 30.27
C PRO A 121 -0.68 -0.98 29.13
N SER A 122 -1.92 -1.04 28.65
CA SER A 122 -2.44 -0.13 27.61
C SER A 122 -2.54 1.30 28.12
N ILE A 123 -3.12 1.52 29.30
CA ILE A 123 -3.21 2.86 29.92
C ILE A 123 -1.82 3.43 30.18
N ILE A 124 -0.90 2.63 30.72
CA ILE A 124 0.49 3.05 30.95
C ILE A 124 1.10 3.53 29.63
N ARG A 125 0.91 2.77 28.54
CA ARG A 125 1.43 3.13 27.22
C ARG A 125 0.78 4.40 26.65
N GLU A 126 -0.50 4.63 26.88
CA GLU A 126 -1.17 5.90 26.51
C GLU A 126 -0.54 7.10 27.22
N LEU A 127 -0.28 6.98 28.53
CA LEU A 127 0.40 8.02 29.31
C LEU A 127 1.82 8.28 28.79
N VAL A 128 2.57 7.22 28.46
CA VAL A 128 3.90 7.34 27.85
C VAL A 128 3.82 8.03 26.49
N ASN A 129 2.87 7.65 25.63
CA ASN A 129 2.67 8.28 24.33
C ASN A 129 2.31 9.77 24.46
N ALA A 130 1.44 10.13 25.41
CA ALA A 130 1.12 11.51 25.70
C ALA A 130 2.38 12.30 26.13
N LYS A 131 3.24 11.69 26.96
CA LYS A 131 4.51 12.31 27.36
C LYS A 131 5.50 12.45 26.22
N LEU A 132 5.65 11.43 25.36
CA LEU A 132 6.48 11.51 24.16
C LEU A 132 6.05 12.69 23.27
N ILE A 133 4.73 12.87 23.07
CA ILE A 133 4.19 14.01 22.32
C ILE A 133 4.53 15.34 23.00
N SER A 134 4.37 15.44 24.34
CA SER A 134 4.69 16.68 25.07
C SER A 134 6.16 17.11 24.96
N TYR A 135 7.04 16.16 24.66
CA TYR A 135 8.47 16.38 24.42
C TYR A 135 8.84 16.61 22.95
N GLY A 136 7.85 16.66 22.04
CA GLY A 136 8.10 16.76 20.60
C GLY A 136 8.69 15.48 19.99
N LEU A 137 8.64 14.34 20.69
CA LEU A 137 9.21 13.06 20.24
C LEU A 137 8.19 12.23 19.43
N GLU A 138 7.55 12.87 18.44
CA GLU A 138 6.47 12.26 17.66
C GLU A 138 6.92 10.99 16.91
N ASN A 139 8.13 11.00 16.35
CA ASN A 139 8.69 9.83 15.66
C ASN A 139 8.88 8.63 16.60
N VAL A 140 9.29 8.88 17.85
CA VAL A 140 9.42 7.84 18.87
C VAL A 140 8.03 7.32 19.26
N ARG A 141 7.07 8.22 19.45
CA ARG A 141 5.67 7.86 19.71
C ARG A 141 5.08 7.00 18.60
N ASN A 142 5.34 7.31 17.33
CA ASN A 142 4.81 6.55 16.20
C ASN A 142 5.29 5.10 16.19
N ASN A 143 6.52 4.85 16.66
CA ASN A 143 7.05 3.49 16.85
C ASN A 143 6.51 2.82 18.12
N TYR A 144 6.24 3.58 19.19
CA TYR A 144 5.74 3.05 20.46
C TYR A 144 4.22 2.83 20.50
N ALA A 145 3.48 3.49 19.60
CA ALA A 145 2.03 3.42 19.54
C ALA A 145 1.52 1.97 19.30
N ARG A 146 0.27 1.73 19.70
CA ARG A 146 -0.45 0.50 19.33
C ARG A 146 -1.54 0.81 18.33
N MET A 147 -1.71 -0.07 17.38
CA MET A 147 -2.81 -0.07 16.40
C MET A 147 -3.54 -1.41 16.52
N GLY A 148 -4.10 -1.69 17.71
CA GLY A 148 -4.52 -3.04 18.13
C GLY A 148 -3.35 -3.90 18.62
N GLU A 149 -2.29 -4.01 17.81
CA GLU A 149 -1.00 -4.64 18.16
C GLU A 149 0.12 -3.60 18.25
N ALA A 150 1.29 -3.97 18.79
CA ALA A 150 2.46 -3.08 18.78
C ALA A 150 2.98 -2.88 17.35
N VAL A 151 3.39 -1.66 17.00
CA VAL A 151 3.93 -1.33 15.66
C VAL A 151 5.03 -2.30 15.24
N LYS A 152 5.96 -2.63 16.16
CA LYS A 152 7.07 -3.55 15.91
C LYS A 152 6.63 -4.99 15.60
N ASP A 153 5.51 -5.43 16.17
CA ASP A 153 4.96 -6.76 15.88
C ASP A 153 4.32 -6.79 14.49
N VAL A 154 3.62 -5.72 14.11
CA VAL A 154 3.10 -5.54 12.74
C VAL A 154 4.26 -5.51 11.76
N GLU A 155 5.30 -4.73 12.03
CA GLU A 155 6.52 -4.65 11.21
C GLU A 155 7.12 -6.05 10.98
N LYS A 156 7.27 -6.85 12.04
CA LYS A 156 7.77 -8.22 11.90
C LYS A 156 6.90 -9.06 10.97
N LYS A 157 5.57 -9.03 11.16
CA LYS A 157 4.62 -9.80 10.33
C LYS A 157 4.71 -9.43 8.85
N ILE A 158 4.78 -8.12 8.53
CA ILE A 158 4.83 -7.66 7.14
C ILE A 158 6.16 -7.99 6.44
N GLN A 159 7.25 -8.22 7.20
CA GLN A 159 8.54 -8.63 6.62
C GLN A 159 8.56 -10.12 6.25
N GLU A 160 7.83 -10.96 6.99
CA GLU A 160 7.81 -12.40 6.75
C GLU A 160 6.92 -12.78 5.55
N LYS A 161 5.74 -12.16 5.43
CA LYS A 161 4.76 -12.49 4.39
C LYS A 161 3.75 -11.35 4.17
N PRO A 162 2.98 -11.39 3.05
CA PRO A 162 1.84 -10.49 2.86
C PRO A 162 0.88 -10.52 4.06
N TYR A 163 0.63 -9.35 4.65
CA TYR A 163 -0.27 -9.16 5.79
C TYR A 163 -1.10 -7.89 5.60
N TYR A 164 -2.32 -8.06 5.09
CA TYR A 164 -3.22 -6.96 4.71
C TYR A 164 -4.41 -6.88 5.66
N ASN A 165 -4.41 -5.88 6.52
CA ASN A 165 -5.55 -5.55 7.36
C ASN A 165 -5.53 -4.06 7.73
N GLN A 166 -6.52 -3.65 8.52
CA GLN A 166 -6.62 -2.27 8.99
C GLN A 166 -5.37 -1.81 9.78
N MET A 167 -4.76 -2.69 10.58
CA MET A 167 -3.56 -2.35 11.35
C MET A 167 -2.37 -2.02 10.43
N THR A 168 -2.20 -2.77 9.34
CA THR A 168 -1.19 -2.50 8.31
C THR A 168 -1.43 -1.15 7.62
N ARG A 169 -2.69 -0.80 7.34
CA ARG A 169 -3.05 0.51 6.78
C ARG A 169 -2.59 1.64 7.70
N GLU A 170 -2.93 1.55 8.98
CA GLU A 170 -2.52 2.55 9.97
C GLU A 170 -0.99 2.59 10.11
N TYR A 171 -0.33 1.43 10.09
CA TYR A 171 1.13 1.33 10.13
C TYR A 171 1.78 2.08 8.97
N ASN A 172 1.31 1.84 7.74
CA ASN A 172 1.86 2.50 6.56
C ASN A 172 1.63 4.00 6.62
N LEU A 173 0.41 4.43 6.97
CA LEU A 173 0.10 5.84 7.10
C LEU A 173 1.00 6.51 8.13
N LEU A 174 1.18 5.93 9.31
CA LEU A 174 1.94 6.53 10.40
C LEU A 174 3.46 6.50 10.20
N THR A 175 4.00 5.40 9.64
CA THR A 175 5.44 5.11 9.70
C THR A 175 6.13 5.09 8.32
N GLN A 176 5.40 4.80 7.24
CA GLN A 176 5.98 4.60 5.91
C GLN A 176 5.67 5.75 4.95
N ILE A 177 4.54 6.41 5.12
CA ILE A 177 4.09 7.53 4.30
C ILE A 177 4.45 8.84 5.01
N GLU A 178 5.19 9.68 4.31
CA GLU A 178 5.67 10.99 4.78
C GLU A 178 4.50 11.88 5.23
N SER A 179 4.71 12.70 6.25
CA SER A 179 3.69 13.57 6.86
C SER A 179 2.98 14.46 5.84
N GLU A 180 3.75 15.09 4.95
CA GLU A 180 3.27 16.01 3.93
C GLU A 180 2.38 15.27 2.92
N VAL A 181 2.81 14.09 2.48
CA VAL A 181 2.04 13.24 1.56
C VAL A 181 0.76 12.73 2.23
N ARG A 182 0.85 12.36 3.50
CA ARG A 182 -0.28 11.92 4.31
C ARG A 182 -1.33 13.02 4.44
N GLU A 183 -0.92 14.26 4.64
CA GLU A 183 -1.81 15.41 4.67
C GLU A 183 -2.50 15.62 3.32
N LEU A 184 -1.75 15.59 2.22
CA LEU A 184 -2.30 15.64 0.86
C LEU A 184 -3.31 14.52 0.60
N HIS A 185 -3.07 13.33 1.14
CA HIS A 185 -4.01 12.23 1.09
C HIS A 185 -5.25 12.54 1.91
N TYR A 186 -5.13 12.89 3.19
CA TYR A 186 -6.29 13.11 4.07
C TYR A 186 -7.18 14.25 3.59
N ASN A 187 -6.59 15.35 3.13
CA ASN A 187 -7.36 16.49 2.67
C ASN A 187 -7.98 16.25 1.27
N GLY A 188 -7.60 15.19 0.54
CA GLY A 188 -8.15 14.87 -0.78
C GLY A 188 -7.51 15.62 -1.95
N THR A 189 -6.29 16.13 -1.78
CA THR A 189 -5.47 16.63 -2.90
C THR A 189 -4.89 15.47 -3.72
N ILE A 190 -4.52 14.37 -3.05
CA ILE A 190 -4.13 13.12 -3.70
C ILE A 190 -4.93 11.92 -3.15
N CYS A 191 -4.96 10.82 -3.89
CA CYS A 191 -5.49 9.54 -3.42
C CYS A 191 -4.46 8.45 -3.63
N ILE A 192 -3.88 7.91 -2.55
CA ILE A 192 -3.05 6.71 -2.62
C ILE A 192 -3.98 5.51 -2.71
N GLU A 193 -3.94 4.78 -3.83
CA GLU A 193 -4.94 3.76 -4.10
C GLU A 193 -4.86 2.60 -3.10
N ASP A 194 -3.65 2.21 -2.69
CA ASP A 194 -3.42 1.11 -1.77
C ASP A 194 -2.55 1.52 -0.59
N THR A 195 -3.17 2.17 0.40
CA THR A 195 -2.50 2.51 1.66
C THR A 195 -2.24 1.28 2.53
N THR A 196 -3.05 0.22 2.41
CA THR A 196 -2.89 -1.02 3.18
C THR A 196 -1.70 -1.84 2.70
N GLY A 197 -1.56 -2.03 1.38
CA GLY A 197 -0.46 -2.77 0.80
C GLY A 197 0.75 -1.91 0.42
N PHE A 198 0.77 -0.61 0.78
CA PHE A 198 1.81 0.35 0.36
C PHE A 198 3.24 -0.19 0.50
N SER A 199 3.56 -0.76 1.67
CA SER A 199 4.90 -1.29 1.94
C SER A 199 5.12 -2.74 1.49
N GLN A 200 4.12 -3.44 0.97
CA GLN A 200 4.13 -4.91 0.81
C GLN A 200 3.73 -5.44 -0.57
N ARG A 201 3.13 -4.62 -1.44
CA ARG A 201 2.75 -5.02 -2.79
C ARG A 201 2.82 -3.88 -3.79
N ALA A 202 3.10 -4.23 -5.04
CA ALA A 202 2.92 -3.34 -6.17
C ALA A 202 1.43 -3.25 -6.57
N HIS A 203 1.10 -2.39 -7.53
CA HIS A 203 -0.29 -2.20 -7.94
C HIS A 203 -0.77 -3.30 -8.86
N ALA A 204 -0.07 -3.56 -9.97
CA ALA A 204 -0.51 -4.53 -10.97
C ALA A 204 0.67 -5.22 -11.66
N ILE A 205 0.42 -6.39 -12.23
CA ILE A 205 1.35 -7.16 -13.05
C ILE A 205 0.63 -7.76 -14.26
N SER A 206 1.35 -7.84 -15.38
CA SER A 206 0.94 -8.59 -16.56
C SER A 206 1.86 -9.77 -16.79
N ILE A 207 1.30 -10.99 -16.78
CA ILE A 207 2.06 -12.24 -16.84
C ILE A 207 2.07 -12.75 -18.28
N THR A 208 3.25 -12.80 -18.91
CA THR A 208 3.41 -13.44 -20.23
C THR A 208 3.24 -14.96 -20.11
N ALA A 209 2.30 -15.49 -20.88
CA ALA A 209 2.11 -16.93 -21.02
C ALA A 209 3.33 -17.56 -21.72
N GLN A 210 3.79 -18.70 -21.21
CA GLN A 210 4.90 -19.44 -21.80
C GLN A 210 4.40 -20.79 -22.29
N GLN A 211 4.69 -21.11 -23.55
CA GLN A 211 4.36 -22.42 -24.12
C GLN A 211 4.98 -23.56 -23.31
N LYS A 212 4.17 -24.57 -23.02
CA LYS A 212 4.56 -25.85 -22.39
C LYS A 212 4.38 -27.01 -23.38
N GLU A 213 4.48 -28.25 -22.90
CA GLU A 213 4.44 -29.43 -23.78
C GLU A 213 3.12 -29.56 -24.56
N ASN A 214 2.02 -29.01 -24.04
CA ASN A 214 0.72 -28.93 -24.73
C ASN A 214 -0.08 -27.68 -24.25
N TYR A 215 -1.22 -27.41 -24.89
CA TYR A 215 -2.04 -26.25 -24.53
C TYR A 215 -2.67 -26.41 -23.13
N GLU A 216 -3.06 -27.63 -22.71
CA GLU A 216 -3.65 -27.84 -21.39
C GLU A 216 -2.70 -27.42 -20.25
N LYS A 217 -1.44 -27.86 -20.32
CA LYS A 217 -0.40 -27.49 -19.36
C LYS A 217 0.01 -26.03 -19.49
N THR A 218 -0.01 -25.47 -20.70
CA THR A 218 0.24 -24.04 -20.92
C THR A 218 -0.78 -23.20 -20.16
N ILE A 219 -2.07 -23.46 -20.39
CA ILE A 219 -3.20 -22.79 -19.73
C ILE A 219 -3.10 -22.97 -18.22
N TYR A 220 -3.02 -24.21 -17.73
CA TYR A 220 -2.95 -24.48 -16.29
C TYR A 220 -1.76 -23.78 -15.63
N SER A 221 -0.58 -23.80 -16.26
CA SER A 221 0.63 -23.20 -15.69
C SER A 221 0.54 -21.68 -15.54
N VAL A 222 -0.03 -20.97 -16.53
CA VAL A 222 -0.13 -19.51 -16.48
C VAL A 222 -1.21 -19.05 -15.50
N PHE A 223 -2.36 -19.72 -15.46
CA PHE A 223 -3.41 -19.41 -14.49
C PHE A 223 -2.99 -19.74 -13.06
N LYS A 224 -2.31 -20.88 -12.84
CA LYS A 224 -1.72 -21.21 -11.54
C LYS A 224 -0.75 -20.12 -11.08
N LYS A 225 0.14 -19.66 -11.96
CA LYS A 225 1.09 -18.58 -11.66
C LYS A 225 0.38 -17.26 -11.37
N ALA A 226 -0.67 -16.92 -12.13
CA ALA A 226 -1.48 -15.73 -11.89
C ALA A 226 -2.12 -15.74 -10.50
N ASN A 227 -2.76 -16.85 -10.12
CA ASN A 227 -3.34 -17.06 -8.80
C ASN A 227 -2.30 -16.97 -7.67
N GLU A 228 -1.11 -17.56 -7.87
CA GLU A 228 -0.01 -17.47 -6.90
C GLU A 228 0.47 -16.02 -6.69
N PHE A 229 0.36 -15.18 -7.73
CA PHE A 229 0.83 -13.80 -7.73
C PHE A 229 -0.19 -12.81 -7.14
N GLU A 230 -1.48 -13.13 -7.10
CA GLU A 230 -2.54 -12.23 -6.62
C GLU A 230 -2.24 -11.59 -5.26
N LYS A 231 -1.68 -12.37 -4.33
CA LYS A 231 -1.35 -11.88 -2.98
C LYS A 231 -0.20 -10.86 -2.93
N TYR A 232 0.50 -10.62 -4.04
CA TYR A 232 1.62 -9.66 -4.12
C TYR A 232 1.29 -8.40 -4.94
N PHE A 233 0.06 -8.29 -5.45
CA PHE A 233 -0.42 -7.15 -6.22
C PHE A 233 -1.77 -6.65 -5.71
N TYR A 234 -2.10 -5.39 -6.02
CA TYR A 234 -3.35 -4.77 -5.61
C TYR A 234 -4.50 -5.21 -6.54
N SER A 235 -4.27 -5.10 -7.84
CA SER A 235 -5.16 -5.54 -8.91
C SER A 235 -4.89 -7.00 -9.27
N THR A 236 -5.92 -7.68 -9.77
CA THR A 236 -5.80 -9.05 -10.28
C THR A 236 -4.78 -9.08 -11.44
N PRO A 237 -3.81 -10.01 -11.45
CA PRO A 237 -2.86 -10.17 -12.54
C PRO A 237 -3.56 -10.37 -13.88
N SER A 238 -3.09 -9.71 -14.92
CA SER A 238 -3.52 -9.97 -16.29
C SER A 238 -2.65 -11.04 -16.94
N ILE A 239 -3.17 -11.66 -18.00
CA ILE A 239 -2.46 -12.69 -18.76
C ILE A 239 -2.21 -12.21 -20.19
N TYR A 240 -0.93 -12.14 -20.56
CA TYR A 240 -0.48 -11.67 -21.86
C TYR A 240 -0.11 -12.82 -22.79
N GLY A 241 -0.61 -12.80 -24.03
CA GLY A 241 -0.15 -13.70 -25.10
C GLY A 241 -0.56 -15.17 -24.95
N ILE A 242 -1.60 -15.50 -24.17
CA ILE A 242 -2.05 -16.89 -23.97
C ILE A 242 -2.47 -17.59 -25.27
N THR A 243 -3.07 -16.85 -26.20
CA THR A 243 -3.48 -17.37 -27.51
C THR A 243 -2.27 -17.76 -28.35
N HIS A 244 -1.19 -16.98 -28.29
CA HIS A 244 0.09 -17.30 -28.94
C HIS A 244 0.82 -18.47 -28.29
N ALA A 245 0.76 -18.60 -26.97
CA ALA A 245 1.37 -19.72 -26.26
C ALA A 245 0.69 -21.06 -26.59
N CYS A 246 -0.59 -21.04 -27.00
CA CYS A 246 -1.37 -22.25 -27.33
C CYS A 246 -1.48 -22.53 -28.83
N SER A 247 -1.07 -21.62 -29.71
CA SER A 247 -1.44 -21.68 -31.13
C SER A 247 -0.71 -22.74 -31.96
N ASN A 248 0.42 -23.28 -31.47
CA ASN A 248 1.16 -24.35 -32.15
C ASN A 248 0.36 -25.66 -32.23
N GLU A 249 -0.57 -25.87 -31.28
CA GLU A 249 -1.39 -27.08 -31.22
C GLU A 249 -2.68 -26.96 -32.04
N VAL A 250 -3.01 -25.78 -32.57
CA VAL A 250 -4.27 -25.55 -33.29
C VAL A 250 -4.25 -26.27 -34.65
N LYS A 251 -5.16 -27.24 -34.82
CA LYS A 251 -5.28 -28.04 -36.06
C LYS A 251 -6.35 -27.50 -37.00
N ASN A 252 -7.44 -26.96 -36.43
CA ASN A 252 -8.60 -26.44 -37.13
C ASN A 252 -9.43 -25.56 -36.16
N ASP A 253 -10.50 -24.96 -36.66
CA ASP A 253 -11.33 -24.01 -35.90
C ASP A 253 -12.04 -24.69 -34.72
N LYS A 254 -12.47 -25.95 -34.88
CA LYS A 254 -13.03 -26.75 -33.77
C LYS A 254 -12.01 -26.94 -32.65
N HIS A 255 -10.73 -27.15 -32.99
CA HIS A 255 -9.67 -27.26 -31.99
C HIS A 255 -9.42 -25.92 -31.29
N ALA A 256 -9.37 -24.81 -32.05
CA ALA A 256 -9.23 -23.48 -31.46
C ALA A 256 -10.37 -23.14 -30.49
N LYS A 257 -11.62 -23.48 -30.85
CA LYS A 257 -12.78 -23.32 -29.97
C LYS A 257 -12.66 -24.12 -28.67
N LYS A 258 -12.23 -25.38 -28.75
CA LYS A 258 -11.97 -26.21 -27.56
C LYS A 258 -10.93 -25.57 -26.62
N ILE A 259 -9.84 -25.04 -27.18
CA ILE A 259 -8.80 -24.35 -26.41
C ILE A 259 -9.37 -23.09 -25.74
N ALA A 260 -10.15 -22.29 -26.47
CA ALA A 260 -10.80 -21.10 -25.94
C ALA A 260 -11.82 -21.42 -24.83
N GLU A 261 -12.62 -22.47 -24.99
CA GLU A 261 -13.54 -22.96 -23.95
C GLU A 261 -12.80 -23.32 -22.66
N MET A 262 -11.67 -24.03 -22.76
CA MET A 262 -10.84 -24.37 -21.61
C MET A 262 -10.24 -23.11 -20.93
N ILE A 263 -9.78 -22.13 -21.72
CA ILE A 263 -9.30 -20.84 -21.18
C ILE A 263 -10.41 -20.13 -20.40
N LYS A 264 -11.62 -20.06 -20.96
CA LYS A 264 -12.78 -19.43 -20.30
C LYS A 264 -13.15 -20.16 -19.02
N GLU A 265 -13.26 -21.49 -19.08
CA GLU A 265 -13.60 -22.32 -17.93
C GLU A 265 -12.61 -22.08 -16.80
N ILE A 266 -11.30 -22.20 -17.06
CA ILE A 266 -10.27 -22.00 -16.03
C ILE A 266 -10.27 -20.56 -15.50
N ASN A 267 -10.44 -19.55 -16.36
CA ASN A 267 -10.50 -18.15 -15.93
C ASN A 267 -11.69 -17.91 -14.98
N SER A 268 -12.82 -18.58 -15.21
CA SER A 268 -14.03 -18.47 -14.39
C SER A 268 -13.98 -19.23 -13.06
N LEU A 269 -13.01 -20.13 -12.88
CA LEU A 269 -12.85 -20.89 -11.63
C LEU A 269 -12.13 -20.10 -10.52
N GLY A 270 -11.45 -19.01 -10.85
CA GLY A 270 -10.79 -18.13 -9.87
C GLY A 270 -11.79 -17.33 -9.04
N GLU A 271 -11.34 -16.77 -7.91
CA GLU A 271 -12.15 -15.80 -7.15
C GLU A 271 -12.47 -14.54 -7.97
N LYS A 272 -11.58 -14.22 -8.92
CA LYS A 272 -11.71 -13.10 -9.87
C LYS A 272 -11.24 -13.57 -11.24
N GLU A 273 -11.92 -13.10 -12.27
CA GLU A 273 -11.46 -13.30 -13.64
C GLU A 273 -10.22 -12.45 -13.93
N HIS A 274 -9.23 -13.07 -14.57
CA HIS A 274 -8.07 -12.37 -15.11
C HIS A 274 -8.41 -11.69 -16.43
N LEU A 275 -7.90 -10.47 -16.63
CA LEU A 275 -7.92 -9.81 -17.93
C LEU A 275 -7.03 -10.57 -18.92
N LEU A 276 -7.58 -10.93 -20.07
CA LEU A 276 -6.84 -11.61 -21.13
C LEU A 276 -6.42 -10.63 -22.23
N SER A 277 -5.13 -10.63 -22.55
CA SER A 277 -4.58 -9.94 -23.72
C SER A 277 -4.52 -10.89 -24.91
N LEU A 278 -5.22 -10.52 -25.98
CA LEU A 278 -5.45 -11.32 -27.18
C LEU A 278 -4.70 -10.70 -28.36
N GLU A 279 -3.46 -11.13 -28.56
CA GLU A 279 -2.60 -10.56 -29.59
C GLU A 279 -3.00 -11.08 -30.98
N LEU A 280 -3.30 -10.14 -31.89
CA LEU A 280 -3.54 -10.39 -33.32
C LEU A 280 -2.29 -10.08 -34.15
N TYR A 281 -1.13 -10.08 -33.50
CA TYR A 281 0.19 -9.95 -34.09
C TYR A 281 1.14 -10.88 -33.34
N THR A 282 2.30 -11.19 -33.90
CA THR A 282 3.30 -12.01 -33.20
C THR A 282 4.05 -11.14 -32.20
N PRO A 283 3.88 -11.33 -30.88
CA PRO A 283 4.62 -10.53 -29.90
C PRO A 283 6.10 -10.88 -29.91
N LYS A 284 6.93 -9.95 -29.42
CA LYS A 284 8.40 -10.11 -29.43
C LYS A 284 8.86 -11.40 -28.73
N GLU A 285 8.18 -11.81 -27.67
CA GLU A 285 8.47 -13.02 -26.92
C GLU A 285 8.22 -14.31 -27.70
N PHE A 286 7.49 -14.25 -28.82
CA PHE A 286 7.10 -15.40 -29.64
C PHE A 286 7.70 -15.38 -31.05
N GLU A 287 8.59 -14.44 -31.40
CA GLU A 287 9.17 -14.31 -32.74
C GLU A 287 9.88 -15.59 -33.24
N LYS A 288 10.41 -16.41 -32.33
CA LYS A 288 11.07 -17.69 -32.66
C LYS A 288 10.09 -18.80 -33.10
N ASN A 289 8.78 -18.62 -32.89
CA ASN A 289 7.72 -19.57 -33.25
C ASN A 289 6.85 -18.99 -34.38
N GLN A 290 7.34 -19.03 -35.62
CA GLN A 290 6.78 -18.29 -36.76
C GLN A 290 5.39 -18.75 -37.26
N SER A 291 4.93 -19.96 -36.91
CA SER A 291 3.68 -20.56 -37.46
C SER A 291 2.37 -20.23 -36.70
N ASN A 292 2.34 -19.17 -35.90
CA ASN A 292 1.32 -19.06 -34.83
C ASN A 292 0.30 -17.93 -34.90
N LYS A 293 0.46 -16.92 -35.75
CA LYS A 293 -0.43 -15.73 -35.76
C LYS A 293 -1.88 -16.06 -36.16
N ILE A 294 -2.07 -16.78 -37.28
CA ILE A 294 -3.41 -17.14 -37.78
C ILE A 294 -4.11 -18.10 -36.81
N ASN A 295 -3.36 -19.04 -36.21
CA ASN A 295 -3.91 -19.96 -35.23
C ASN A 295 -4.26 -19.26 -33.91
N ALA A 296 -3.42 -18.31 -33.47
CA ALA A 296 -3.72 -17.49 -32.30
C ALA A 296 -4.98 -16.64 -32.52
N SER A 297 -5.13 -16.03 -33.71
CA SER A 297 -6.33 -15.23 -34.02
C SER A 297 -7.61 -16.05 -33.99
N LYS A 298 -7.57 -17.34 -34.37
CA LYS A 298 -8.73 -18.24 -34.25
C LYS A 298 -9.16 -18.41 -32.79
N ILE A 299 -8.21 -18.61 -31.87
CA ILE A 299 -8.50 -18.67 -30.43
C ILE A 299 -8.99 -17.30 -29.92
N SER A 300 -8.33 -16.21 -30.31
CA SER A 300 -8.69 -14.85 -29.90
C SER A 300 -10.15 -14.53 -30.23
N ASN A 301 -10.63 -14.84 -31.44
CA ASN A 301 -12.00 -14.55 -31.86
C ASN A 301 -13.07 -15.22 -30.99
N GLU A 302 -12.77 -16.39 -30.44
CA GLU A 302 -13.65 -17.09 -29.50
C GLU A 302 -13.62 -16.44 -28.10
N LEU A 303 -12.53 -15.77 -27.73
CA LEU A 303 -12.31 -15.17 -26.40
C LEU A 303 -12.74 -13.69 -26.30
N ILE A 304 -12.80 -12.95 -27.42
CA ILE A 304 -13.12 -11.51 -27.40
C ILE A 304 -14.41 -11.25 -26.61
N SER A 305 -14.30 -10.33 -25.66
CA SER A 305 -15.40 -9.84 -24.80
C SER A 305 -15.03 -8.51 -24.14
N GLU A 306 -15.94 -7.96 -23.34
CA GLU A 306 -15.72 -6.73 -22.57
C GLU A 306 -14.57 -6.84 -21.56
N ASN A 307 -14.24 -8.07 -21.11
CA ASN A 307 -13.14 -8.36 -20.19
C ASN A 307 -11.86 -8.83 -20.91
N THR A 308 -11.62 -8.34 -22.13
CA THR A 308 -10.41 -8.65 -22.90
C THR A 308 -9.84 -7.41 -23.57
N VAL A 309 -8.53 -7.43 -23.82
CA VAL A 309 -7.84 -6.43 -24.62
C VAL A 309 -7.25 -7.10 -25.85
N VAL A 310 -7.57 -6.60 -27.03
CA VAL A 310 -7.10 -7.12 -28.31
C VAL A 310 -5.89 -6.32 -28.77
N GLY A 311 -4.72 -6.95 -28.80
CA GLY A 311 -3.49 -6.31 -29.26
C GLY A 311 -3.37 -6.33 -30.78
N VAL A 312 -3.06 -5.20 -31.41
CA VAL A 312 -2.83 -5.08 -32.85
C VAL A 312 -1.53 -4.35 -33.14
N ASP A 313 -0.79 -4.75 -34.17
CA ASP A 313 0.43 -4.08 -34.64
C ASP A 313 0.18 -3.13 -35.83
N SER A 314 -1.04 -3.14 -36.37
CA SER A 314 -1.40 -2.38 -37.56
C SER A 314 -2.91 -2.44 -37.77
N LYS A 315 -3.44 -1.50 -38.57
CA LYS A 315 -4.83 -1.56 -39.04
C LYS A 315 -5.17 -2.84 -39.82
N TYR A 316 -4.17 -3.50 -40.42
CA TYR A 316 -4.40 -4.73 -41.18
C TYR A 316 -4.70 -5.93 -40.27
N SER A 317 -4.15 -5.95 -39.05
CA SER A 317 -4.44 -6.98 -38.06
C SER A 317 -5.89 -6.94 -37.59
N LEU A 318 -6.61 -5.81 -37.75
CA LEU A 318 -8.06 -5.74 -37.52
C LEU A 318 -8.85 -6.66 -38.44
N LYS A 319 -8.34 -7.01 -39.64
CA LYS A 319 -9.01 -7.97 -40.54
C LYS A 319 -9.05 -9.39 -39.98
N LEU A 320 -8.27 -9.68 -38.94
CA LEU A 320 -8.29 -10.96 -38.24
C LEU A 320 -9.41 -11.04 -37.20
N ILE A 321 -10.11 -9.94 -36.93
CA ILE A 321 -11.29 -9.91 -36.08
C ILE A 321 -12.49 -10.39 -36.91
N GLN A 322 -13.09 -11.49 -36.49
CA GLN A 322 -14.23 -12.18 -37.11
C GLN A 322 -15.39 -12.40 -36.13
N THR A 323 -15.29 -11.82 -34.93
CA THR A 323 -16.29 -11.98 -33.88
C THR A 323 -17.51 -11.07 -34.11
N ASN A 324 -18.70 -11.55 -33.69
CA ASN A 324 -19.94 -10.75 -33.66
C ASN A 324 -20.06 -9.89 -32.39
N LYS A 325 -19.04 -9.91 -31.51
CA LYS A 325 -19.04 -9.13 -30.28
C LYS A 325 -18.88 -7.65 -30.59
N LYS A 326 -19.75 -6.84 -29.98
CA LYS A 326 -19.83 -5.42 -30.24
C LYS A 326 -18.93 -4.59 -29.32
N HIS A 327 -18.58 -5.10 -28.13
CA HIS A 327 -17.85 -4.33 -27.12
C HIS A 327 -16.57 -5.03 -26.65
N PHE A 328 -15.42 -4.40 -26.88
CA PHE A 328 -14.10 -4.82 -26.40
C PHE A 328 -13.07 -3.69 -26.53
N PHE A 329 -11.89 -3.88 -25.93
CA PHE A 329 -10.79 -2.92 -25.97
C PHE A 329 -9.71 -3.36 -26.95
N ILE A 330 -9.09 -2.40 -27.63
CA ILE A 330 -7.99 -2.62 -28.57
C ILE A 330 -6.77 -1.86 -28.08
N LEU A 331 -5.62 -2.51 -28.08
CA LEU A 331 -4.32 -1.95 -27.74
C LEU A 331 -3.43 -1.92 -28.99
N ASN A 332 -3.03 -0.71 -29.38
CA ASN A 332 -2.23 -0.44 -30.57
C ASN A 332 -0.74 -0.53 -30.25
N ASN A 333 -0.15 -1.64 -30.68
CA ASN A 333 1.23 -2.06 -30.48
C ASN A 333 2.12 -1.84 -31.72
N ASP A 334 1.70 -1.00 -32.67
CA ASP A 334 2.39 -0.74 -33.93
C ASP A 334 3.82 -0.18 -33.73
N GLU A 335 4.01 0.71 -32.76
CA GLU A 335 5.32 1.33 -32.49
C GLU A 335 6.09 0.66 -31.35
N GLU A 336 5.37 0.18 -30.34
CA GLU A 336 5.94 -0.33 -29.10
C GLU A 336 4.97 -1.35 -28.51
N GLN A 337 5.52 -2.36 -27.84
CA GLN A 337 4.72 -3.39 -27.21
C GLN A 337 4.30 -2.95 -25.80
N TYR A 338 3.01 -3.06 -25.54
CA TYR A 338 2.35 -2.71 -24.30
C TYR A 338 1.66 -3.94 -23.70
N TYR A 339 1.73 -4.02 -22.39
CA TYR A 339 1.10 -5.01 -21.56
C TYR A 339 -0.10 -4.37 -20.86
N PRO A 340 -1.33 -4.88 -21.04
CA PRO A 340 -2.49 -4.39 -20.32
C PRO A 340 -2.52 -4.97 -18.90
N PHE A 341 -2.98 -4.17 -17.94
CA PHE A 341 -3.19 -4.55 -16.54
C PHE A 341 -4.68 -4.54 -16.18
N GLU A 342 -5.39 -3.54 -16.70
CA GLU A 342 -6.84 -3.34 -16.61
C GLU A 342 -7.31 -2.89 -17.99
N THR A 343 -8.62 -2.89 -18.26
CA THR A 343 -9.17 -2.49 -19.55
C THR A 343 -8.76 -1.08 -19.99
N LYS A 344 -8.43 -0.19 -19.06
CA LYS A 344 -7.97 1.19 -19.31
C LYS A 344 -6.58 1.50 -18.71
N LEU A 345 -5.76 0.48 -18.46
CA LEU A 345 -4.41 0.65 -17.90
C LEU A 345 -3.43 -0.31 -18.58
N PHE A 346 -2.38 0.23 -19.19
CA PHE A 346 -1.36 -0.53 -19.91
C PHE A 346 0.00 0.15 -19.81
N SER A 347 1.07 -0.59 -20.06
CA SER A 347 2.44 -0.04 -20.04
C SER A 347 3.38 -0.85 -20.92
N ASN A 348 4.49 -0.25 -21.34
CA ASN A 348 5.60 -0.97 -21.97
C ASN A 348 6.44 -1.77 -20.95
N ASN A 349 6.08 -1.72 -19.68
CA ASN A 349 6.61 -2.57 -18.61
C ASN A 349 5.54 -3.55 -18.12
N GLN A 350 5.94 -4.66 -17.51
CA GLN A 350 5.03 -5.68 -16.99
C GLN A 350 4.56 -5.42 -15.56
N ILE A 351 5.05 -4.36 -14.88
CA ILE A 351 4.67 -4.05 -13.48
C ILE A 351 4.31 -2.57 -13.33
N VAL A 352 3.20 -2.31 -12.65
CA VAL A 352 2.84 -0.99 -12.11
C VAL A 352 3.14 -0.96 -10.62
N LEU A 353 4.03 -0.07 -10.19
CA LEU A 353 4.46 0.08 -8.80
C LEU A 353 3.32 0.56 -7.89
N MET A 354 2.65 1.63 -8.29
CA MET A 354 1.53 2.21 -7.57
C MET A 354 0.61 3.01 -8.50
N LYS A 355 -0.60 3.28 -8.01
CA LYS A 355 -1.55 4.21 -8.61
C LYS A 355 -1.88 5.31 -7.60
N ILE A 356 -1.82 6.55 -8.06
CA ILE A 356 -2.11 7.75 -7.26
C ILE A 356 -3.07 8.61 -8.04
N GLY A 357 -4.23 8.92 -7.45
CA GLY A 357 -5.12 9.96 -7.96
C GLY A 357 -4.59 11.35 -7.62
N LEU A 358 -4.74 12.30 -8.53
CA LEU A 358 -4.35 13.70 -8.40
C LEU A 358 -5.55 14.61 -8.69
N ASN A 359 -5.96 15.36 -7.67
CA ASN A 359 -7.11 16.25 -7.73
C ASN A 359 -6.73 17.62 -8.27
N LEU A 360 -6.60 17.72 -9.60
CA LEU A 360 -6.26 18.96 -10.29
C LEU A 360 -7.29 20.07 -10.01
N GLU A 361 -8.58 19.75 -9.94
CA GLU A 361 -9.63 20.74 -9.64
C GLU A 361 -9.42 21.37 -8.25
N LYS A 362 -9.05 20.57 -7.26
CA LYS A 362 -8.73 21.09 -5.93
C LYS A 362 -7.47 21.94 -5.94
N LEU A 363 -6.45 21.56 -6.71
CA LEU A 363 -5.26 22.39 -6.88
C LEU A 363 -5.60 23.75 -7.52
N ALA A 364 -6.55 23.80 -8.44
CA ALA A 364 -6.97 25.03 -9.13
C ALA A 364 -7.90 25.95 -8.33
N LYS A 365 -8.45 25.49 -7.20
CA LYS A 365 -9.52 26.21 -6.47
C LYS A 365 -9.06 27.59 -5.96
N LYS A 366 -9.76 28.64 -6.41
CA LYS A 366 -9.63 30.05 -5.95
C LYS A 366 -8.22 30.64 -6.12
N GLN A 367 -7.55 30.38 -7.24
CA GLN A 367 -6.22 30.91 -7.51
C GLN A 367 -5.97 31.14 -9.01
N ASP A 368 -4.91 31.87 -9.31
CA ASP A 368 -4.43 32.10 -10.67
C ASP A 368 -3.69 30.87 -11.24
N GLU A 369 -3.44 30.92 -12.55
CA GLU A 369 -2.82 29.83 -13.31
C GLU A 369 -1.37 29.54 -12.88
N ASP A 370 -0.59 30.58 -12.58
CA ASP A 370 0.81 30.42 -12.19
C ASP A 370 0.93 29.70 -10.85
N LYS A 371 0.11 30.09 -9.85
CA LYS A 371 0.02 29.38 -8.57
C LYS A 371 -0.49 27.95 -8.71
N PHE A 372 -1.30 27.65 -9.72
CA PHE A 372 -1.72 26.28 -10.00
C PHE A 372 -0.54 25.42 -10.43
N PHE A 373 0.28 25.91 -11.36
CA PHE A 373 1.46 25.17 -11.80
C PHE A 373 2.52 25.04 -10.70
N GLU A 374 2.72 26.08 -9.87
CA GLU A 374 3.61 26.01 -8.70
C GLU A 374 3.16 24.92 -7.69
N LYS A 375 1.86 24.88 -7.37
CA LYS A 375 1.31 23.83 -6.49
C LYS A 375 1.40 22.44 -7.12
N LEU A 376 1.14 22.34 -8.41
CA LEU A 376 1.26 21.09 -9.15
C LEU A 376 2.69 20.56 -9.09
N GLU A 377 3.68 21.41 -9.28
CA GLU A 377 5.10 21.05 -9.17
C GLU A 377 5.45 20.58 -7.76
N ASN A 378 5.04 21.32 -6.73
CA ASN A 378 5.28 20.94 -5.33
C ASN A 378 4.67 19.56 -4.99
N VAL A 379 3.38 19.37 -5.29
CA VAL A 379 2.68 18.10 -5.04
C VAL A 379 3.31 16.95 -5.83
N SER A 380 3.72 17.20 -7.07
CA SER A 380 4.42 16.21 -7.89
C SER A 380 5.77 15.82 -7.28
N GLY A 381 6.51 16.78 -6.71
CA GLY A 381 7.72 16.52 -5.94
C GLY A 381 7.48 15.59 -4.73
N GLN A 382 6.37 15.75 -4.02
CA GLN A 382 6.00 14.86 -2.91
C GLN A 382 5.62 13.46 -3.40
N ILE A 383 4.87 13.35 -4.51
CA ILE A 383 4.56 12.07 -5.15
C ILE A 383 5.83 11.34 -5.61
N ASN A 384 6.78 12.08 -6.19
CA ASN A 384 8.06 11.53 -6.64
C ASN A 384 8.95 11.03 -5.48
N LYS A 385 8.83 11.61 -4.29
CA LYS A 385 9.49 11.06 -3.09
C LYS A 385 8.79 9.77 -2.63
N LEU A 386 7.46 9.80 -2.56
CA LEU A 386 6.65 8.66 -2.13
C LEU A 386 6.90 7.40 -2.97
N LYS A 387 7.01 7.54 -4.31
CA LYS A 387 7.27 6.39 -5.19
C LYS A 387 8.62 5.73 -4.90
N GLU A 388 9.66 6.52 -4.60
CA GLU A 388 10.97 5.98 -4.25
C GLU A 388 10.99 5.35 -2.86
N THR A 389 10.25 5.92 -1.91
CA THR A 389 10.01 5.29 -0.61
C THR A 389 9.35 3.92 -0.79
N LYS A 390 8.28 3.83 -1.60
CA LYS A 390 7.62 2.55 -1.89
C LYS A 390 8.57 1.54 -2.54
N ARG A 391 9.30 1.95 -3.58
CA ARG A 391 10.24 1.07 -4.31
C ARG A 391 11.25 0.44 -3.34
N LYS A 392 11.91 1.25 -2.52
CA LYS A 392 12.89 0.80 -1.52
C LYS A 392 12.28 -0.15 -0.48
N LEU A 393 11.01 0.03 -0.12
CA LEU A 393 10.32 -0.86 0.82
C LEU A 393 10.05 -2.23 0.21
N LEU A 394 9.62 -2.28 -1.06
CA LEU A 394 9.35 -3.54 -1.75
C LEU A 394 10.64 -4.32 -2.05
N GLU A 395 11.70 -3.64 -2.49
CA GLU A 395 13.00 -4.25 -2.83
C GLU A 395 13.69 -4.91 -1.63
N LYS A 396 13.42 -4.44 -0.40
CA LYS A 396 13.96 -5.02 0.83
C LYS A 396 13.32 -6.35 1.24
N LYS A 397 12.20 -6.74 0.62
CA LYS A 397 11.40 -7.90 1.07
C LYS A 397 11.79 -9.17 0.35
N GLU A 398 12.17 -10.18 1.13
CA GLU A 398 12.62 -11.47 0.60
C GLU A 398 11.59 -12.11 -0.34
N TYR A 399 10.32 -12.12 0.05
CA TYR A 399 9.24 -12.73 -0.73
C TYR A 399 8.87 -11.97 -2.01
N LEU A 400 9.42 -10.78 -2.24
CA LEU A 400 9.22 -9.99 -3.44
C LEU A 400 10.43 -10.00 -4.40
N LYS A 401 11.54 -10.66 -4.05
CA LYS A 401 12.76 -10.69 -4.88
C LYS A 401 12.56 -11.28 -6.28
N GLN A 402 11.51 -12.06 -6.48
CA GLN A 402 11.16 -12.60 -7.80
C GLN A 402 10.61 -11.55 -8.78
N PHE A 403 10.33 -10.32 -8.31
CA PHE A 403 9.82 -9.23 -9.12
C PHE A 403 10.89 -8.15 -9.31
N ASP A 404 11.05 -7.67 -10.54
CA ASP A 404 11.92 -6.53 -10.83
C ASP A 404 11.12 -5.23 -10.80
N PHE A 405 11.34 -4.43 -9.74
CA PHE A 405 10.70 -3.12 -9.60
C PHE A 405 11.51 -1.98 -10.21
N THR A 406 12.71 -2.22 -10.76
CA THR A 406 13.62 -1.15 -11.23
C THR A 406 12.94 -0.25 -12.26
N ASN A 407 12.24 -0.87 -13.21
CA ASN A 407 11.57 -0.17 -14.31
C ASN A 407 10.05 -0.06 -14.12
N ALA A 408 9.53 -0.46 -12.96
CA ALA A 408 8.10 -0.41 -12.67
C ALA A 408 7.60 1.04 -12.71
N LYS A 409 6.48 1.25 -13.41
CA LYS A 409 5.88 2.56 -13.65
C LYS A 409 4.90 2.93 -12.55
N THR A 410 4.71 4.22 -12.26
CA THR A 410 3.59 4.70 -11.44
C THR A 410 2.47 5.20 -12.34
N CYS A 411 1.21 4.96 -11.99
CA CYS A 411 0.05 5.55 -12.67
C CYS A 411 -0.40 6.80 -11.91
N ILE A 412 -0.36 7.95 -12.57
CA ILE A 412 -0.88 9.22 -12.10
C ILE A 412 -2.27 9.39 -12.69
N GLY A 413 -3.27 9.02 -11.89
CA GLY A 413 -4.68 9.21 -12.21
C GLY A 413 -5.03 10.68 -12.08
N ILE A 414 -5.60 11.30 -13.11
CA ILE A 414 -6.02 12.71 -13.06
C ILE A 414 -7.54 12.86 -13.14
N THR A 415 -8.00 13.96 -12.54
CA THR A 415 -9.38 14.44 -12.65
C THR A 415 -9.62 15.08 -14.02
N ASN A 416 -10.89 15.26 -14.37
CA ASN A 416 -11.29 15.76 -15.67
C ASN A 416 -10.74 17.18 -15.95
N LEU A 417 -9.95 17.29 -17.01
CA LEU A 417 -9.32 18.53 -17.46
C LEU A 417 -10.33 19.54 -18.03
N TYR A 418 -11.51 19.08 -18.45
CA TYR A 418 -12.60 19.97 -18.84
C TYR A 418 -13.03 20.85 -17.67
N SER A 419 -13.47 20.22 -16.57
CA SER A 419 -13.89 20.92 -15.35
C SER A 419 -12.75 21.72 -14.71
N LEU A 420 -11.51 21.25 -14.87
CA LEU A 420 -10.33 22.02 -14.48
C LEU A 420 -10.23 23.35 -15.26
N SER A 421 -10.41 23.33 -16.58
CA SER A 421 -10.27 24.54 -17.42
C SER A 421 -11.29 25.63 -17.11
N GLU A 422 -12.50 25.25 -16.67
CA GLU A 422 -13.55 26.18 -16.25
C GLU A 422 -13.13 27.02 -15.05
N ASN A 423 -12.28 26.49 -14.15
CA ASN A 423 -11.78 27.25 -12.99
C ASN A 423 -10.94 28.47 -13.39
N PHE A 424 -10.42 28.49 -14.61
CA PHE A 424 -9.60 29.58 -15.14
C PHE A 424 -10.33 30.41 -16.22
N ASN A 425 -11.63 30.18 -16.44
CA ASN A 425 -12.39 30.76 -17.55
C ASN A 425 -11.75 30.51 -18.93
N LYS A 426 -11.13 29.33 -19.11
CA LYS A 426 -10.46 28.95 -20.35
C LYS A 426 -11.23 27.87 -21.09
N LYS A 427 -11.07 27.82 -22.42
CA LYS A 427 -11.56 26.70 -23.20
C LYS A 427 -10.71 25.46 -22.93
N PRO A 428 -11.30 24.27 -22.75
CA PRO A 428 -10.57 23.03 -22.54
C PRO A 428 -9.49 22.76 -23.59
N ILE A 429 -9.77 23.06 -24.86
CA ILE A 429 -8.85 22.85 -25.99
C ILE A 429 -7.57 23.70 -25.90
N GLU A 430 -7.62 24.82 -25.20
CA GLU A 430 -6.46 25.71 -25.02
C GLU A 430 -5.69 25.35 -23.74
N PHE A 431 -6.40 24.94 -22.69
CA PHE A 431 -5.79 24.72 -21.38
C PHE A 431 -5.30 23.29 -21.13
N ALA A 432 -6.07 22.28 -21.55
CA ALA A 432 -5.73 20.87 -21.29
C ALA A 432 -4.37 20.46 -21.87
N PRO A 433 -3.98 20.86 -23.11
CA PRO A 433 -2.64 20.54 -23.63
C PRO A 433 -1.50 21.14 -22.79
N LYS A 434 -1.70 22.35 -22.24
CA LYS A 434 -0.70 22.99 -21.36
C LYS A 434 -0.54 22.21 -20.05
N VAL A 435 -1.63 21.82 -19.41
CA VAL A 435 -1.60 21.02 -18.18
C VAL A 435 -0.96 19.66 -18.44
N TYR A 436 -1.34 19.01 -19.54
CA TYR A 436 -0.79 17.72 -19.94
C TYR A 436 0.73 17.79 -20.20
N LYS A 437 1.19 18.82 -20.91
CA LYS A 437 2.62 19.04 -21.16
C LYS A 437 3.40 19.17 -19.86
N GLU A 438 2.87 19.91 -18.88
CA GLU A 438 3.53 20.04 -17.58
C GLU A 438 3.51 18.72 -16.79
N LEU A 439 2.39 18.01 -16.75
CA LEU A 439 2.31 16.67 -16.14
C LEU A 439 3.32 15.70 -16.76
N SER A 440 3.45 15.69 -18.09
CA SER A 440 4.39 14.82 -18.82
C SER A 440 5.86 15.11 -18.49
N LYS A 441 6.17 16.36 -18.13
CA LYS A 441 7.49 16.78 -17.66
C LYS A 441 7.70 16.38 -16.20
N LEU A 442 6.73 16.66 -15.32
CA LEU A 442 6.81 16.35 -13.89
C LEU A 442 6.84 14.85 -13.59
N PHE A 443 6.21 14.06 -14.47
CA PHE A 443 6.03 12.62 -14.37
C PHE A 443 6.66 11.90 -15.58
N GLU A 444 7.89 12.28 -15.92
CA GLU A 444 8.55 11.83 -17.15
C GLU A 444 8.61 10.30 -17.29
N ASN A 445 8.78 9.58 -16.18
CA ASN A 445 8.93 8.12 -16.19
C ASN A 445 7.65 7.37 -15.81
N ASP A 446 6.52 8.06 -15.69
CA ASP A 446 5.28 7.52 -15.15
C ASP A 446 4.16 7.56 -16.21
N LEU A 447 3.06 6.87 -15.93
CA LEU A 447 1.88 6.80 -16.78
C LEU A 447 0.86 7.84 -16.33
N ILE A 448 0.21 8.52 -17.27
CA ILE A 448 -0.89 9.44 -17.00
C ILE A 448 -2.18 8.73 -17.40
N CYS A 449 -3.11 8.63 -16.46
CA CYS A 449 -4.31 7.80 -16.57
C CYS A 449 -5.53 8.50 -15.95
N GLY A 450 -6.71 7.91 -16.09
CA GLY A 450 -7.89 8.36 -15.33
C GLY A 450 -7.83 7.94 -13.85
N CYS A 451 -8.41 8.76 -12.98
CA CYS A 451 -8.65 8.39 -11.58
C CYS A 451 -9.55 7.15 -11.46
N THR A 452 -9.36 6.36 -10.40
CA THR A 452 -10.28 5.28 -10.04
C THR A 452 -11.55 5.82 -9.38
N GLN A 453 -12.60 5.00 -9.29
CA GLN A 453 -13.81 5.38 -8.55
C GLN A 453 -13.52 5.71 -7.08
N LYS A 454 -12.56 5.02 -6.46
CA LYS A 454 -12.12 5.30 -5.09
C LYS A 454 -11.55 6.72 -4.96
N ALA A 455 -10.67 7.11 -5.88
CA ALA A 455 -10.11 8.46 -5.91
C ALA A 455 -11.19 9.51 -6.18
N VAL A 456 -12.08 9.24 -7.14
CA VAL A 456 -13.22 10.10 -7.49
C VAL A 456 -14.12 10.38 -6.29
N ASN A 457 -14.53 9.35 -5.55
CA ASN A 457 -15.38 9.50 -4.36
C ASN A 457 -14.70 10.41 -3.33
N LYS A 458 -13.43 10.14 -3.03
CA LYS A 458 -12.64 10.93 -2.08
C LYS A 458 -12.48 12.39 -2.51
N PHE A 459 -12.28 12.64 -3.80
CA PHE A 459 -12.16 13.99 -4.35
C PHE A 459 -13.49 14.74 -4.34
N SER A 460 -14.58 14.02 -4.59
CA SER A 460 -15.92 14.59 -4.55
C SER A 460 -16.28 15.05 -3.13
N GLU A 461 -16.01 14.20 -2.13
CA GLU A 461 -16.16 14.55 -0.71
C GLU A 461 -15.31 15.78 -0.33
N ALA A 462 -14.05 15.81 -0.75
CA ALA A 462 -13.14 16.92 -0.43
C ALA A 462 -13.54 18.26 -1.06
N LEU A 463 -14.21 18.22 -2.22
CA LEU A 463 -14.67 19.42 -2.91
C LEU A 463 -16.12 19.82 -2.56
N GLY A 464 -16.90 18.89 -2.01
CA GLY A 464 -18.34 19.07 -1.78
C GLY A 464 -19.16 19.12 -3.07
N LYS A 465 -18.67 18.49 -4.14
CA LYS A 465 -19.33 18.39 -5.45
C LYS A 465 -18.87 17.14 -6.18
N GLU A 466 -19.59 16.73 -7.21
CA GLU A 466 -19.18 15.60 -8.05
C GLU A 466 -17.88 15.92 -8.83
N VAL A 467 -16.99 14.94 -8.90
CA VAL A 467 -15.73 14.98 -9.63
C VAL A 467 -15.71 13.82 -10.60
N TYR A 468 -15.16 14.02 -11.79
CA TYR A 468 -15.07 12.98 -12.80
C TYR A 468 -13.60 12.63 -13.10
N PRO A 469 -13.31 11.35 -13.41
CA PRO A 469 -11.99 10.96 -13.88
C PRO A 469 -11.78 11.46 -15.32
N GLN A 470 -10.52 11.70 -15.70
CA GLN A 470 -10.20 11.87 -17.12
C GLN A 470 -10.21 10.48 -17.79
N GLU A 471 -11.23 10.17 -18.58
CA GLU A 471 -11.30 8.86 -19.26
C GLU A 471 -10.83 8.92 -20.71
N THR A 472 -11.20 9.98 -21.42
CA THR A 472 -10.98 10.14 -22.85
C THR A 472 -10.32 11.47 -23.12
N PHE A 473 -9.35 11.51 -24.04
CA PHE A 473 -8.92 12.79 -24.62
C PHE A 473 -9.59 12.97 -25.97
N VAL A 474 -10.14 14.17 -26.20
CA VAL A 474 -10.64 14.57 -27.53
C VAL A 474 -9.49 15.07 -28.42
N PHE A 475 -8.31 15.28 -27.84
CA PHE A 475 -7.16 15.86 -28.53
C PHE A 475 -6.23 14.77 -29.04
N ASP A 476 -6.25 14.54 -30.36
CA ASP A 476 -5.45 13.52 -31.07
C ASP A 476 -3.96 13.54 -30.70
N GLU A 477 -3.41 14.72 -30.34
CA GLU A 477 -2.00 14.87 -29.94
C GLU A 477 -1.67 14.18 -28.61
N CYS A 478 -2.55 14.27 -27.61
CA CYS A 478 -2.32 13.65 -26.29
C CYS A 478 -2.50 12.13 -26.32
N LEU A 479 -3.34 11.60 -27.24
CA LEU A 479 -3.59 10.16 -27.39
C LEU A 479 -2.42 9.38 -28.02
N LYS A 480 -1.51 10.08 -28.68
CA LYS A 480 -0.33 9.48 -29.34
C LYS A 480 0.85 9.31 -28.38
N GLU A 481 0.84 10.07 -27.29
CA GLU A 481 1.95 10.11 -26.34
C GLU A 481 2.10 8.79 -25.60
N LYS A 482 3.35 8.30 -25.53
CA LYS A 482 3.66 6.96 -25.00
C LYS A 482 3.24 6.72 -23.55
N LYS A 483 3.00 7.80 -22.80
CA LYS A 483 2.71 7.79 -21.35
C LYS A 483 1.21 7.85 -21.05
N CYS A 484 0.37 8.06 -22.06
CA CYS A 484 -1.06 8.22 -21.92
C CYS A 484 -1.80 6.89 -21.95
N CYS A 485 -2.49 6.57 -20.86
CA CYS A 485 -3.44 5.46 -20.78
C CYS A 485 -4.88 5.97 -20.91
N PHE A 486 -5.16 6.74 -21.97
CA PHE A 486 -6.50 7.23 -22.27
C PHE A 486 -7.08 6.49 -23.46
N THR A 487 -8.39 6.31 -23.43
CA THR A 487 -9.07 5.45 -24.38
C THR A 487 -9.82 6.30 -25.40
N GLY A 488 -9.50 6.13 -26.69
CA GLY A 488 -10.35 6.62 -27.77
C GLY A 488 -11.62 5.77 -27.85
N LYS A 489 -12.71 6.31 -28.37
CA LYS A 489 -13.97 5.56 -28.55
C LYS A 489 -14.27 5.43 -30.04
N ALA A 490 -14.56 4.22 -30.48
CA ALA A 490 -15.00 3.93 -31.84
C ALA A 490 -16.37 3.27 -31.81
N ALA A 491 -17.36 3.89 -32.45
CA ALA A 491 -18.68 3.33 -32.63
C ALA A 491 -18.67 2.21 -33.67
N ASN A 492 -17.92 2.38 -34.76
CA ASN A 492 -17.89 1.46 -35.90
C ASN A 492 -16.46 1.17 -36.38
N ILE A 493 -16.33 0.22 -37.33
CA ILE A 493 -15.03 -0.25 -37.82
C ILE A 493 -14.25 0.83 -38.58
N ASN A 494 -14.93 1.82 -39.19
CA ASN A 494 -14.27 2.89 -39.92
C ASN A 494 -13.58 3.86 -38.94
N GLU A 495 -14.28 4.27 -37.87
CA GLU A 495 -13.72 5.07 -36.78
C GLU A 495 -12.57 4.34 -36.10
N LEU A 496 -12.72 3.04 -35.85
CA LEU A 496 -11.65 2.24 -35.28
C LEU A 496 -10.40 2.24 -36.19
N ASN A 497 -10.57 2.01 -37.49
CA ASN A 497 -9.47 2.08 -38.46
C ASN A 497 -8.80 3.46 -38.47
N GLU A 498 -9.57 4.54 -38.37
CA GLU A 498 -9.07 5.90 -38.32
C GLU A 498 -8.20 6.10 -37.07
N LEU A 499 -8.70 5.74 -35.88
CA LEU A 499 -7.98 5.91 -34.60
C LEU A 499 -6.69 5.09 -34.57
N ILE A 500 -6.70 3.84 -35.06
CA ILE A 500 -5.49 3.02 -35.16
C ILE A 500 -4.48 3.63 -36.14
N THR A 501 -4.94 4.16 -37.28
CA THR A 501 -4.08 4.86 -38.25
C THR A 501 -3.48 6.13 -37.65
N LYS A 502 -4.25 6.84 -36.82
CA LYS A 502 -3.80 8.00 -36.03
C LYS A 502 -2.89 7.63 -34.85
N LYS A 503 -2.51 6.37 -34.69
CA LYS A 503 -1.62 5.88 -33.62
C LYS A 503 -2.18 6.10 -32.21
N VAL A 504 -3.50 6.15 -32.06
CA VAL A 504 -4.15 6.13 -30.74
C VAL A 504 -3.80 4.80 -30.07
N LYS A 505 -3.25 4.89 -28.85
CA LYS A 505 -2.71 3.72 -28.14
C LYS A 505 -3.77 2.73 -27.70
N GLN A 506 -4.92 3.19 -27.26
CA GLN A 506 -6.02 2.31 -26.86
C GLN A 506 -7.36 2.83 -27.36
N VAL A 507 -8.20 1.91 -27.85
CA VAL A 507 -9.54 2.22 -28.36
C VAL A 507 -10.57 1.27 -27.72
N GLU A 508 -11.65 1.82 -27.19
CA GLU A 508 -12.85 1.10 -26.81
C GLU A 508 -13.75 1.02 -28.05
N TYR A 509 -13.92 -0.19 -28.57
CA TYR A 509 -14.81 -0.45 -29.69
C TYR A 509 -16.19 -0.79 -29.16
N MET A 510 -17.22 -0.01 -29.54
CA MET A 510 -18.59 -0.17 -29.04
C MET A 510 -19.52 -0.92 -30.01
N GLY A 511 -19.12 -1.03 -31.29
CA GLY A 511 -19.83 -1.85 -32.29
C GLY A 511 -21.29 -1.46 -32.50
N PHE A 512 -21.56 -0.16 -32.50
CA PHE A 512 -22.83 0.39 -32.95
C PHE A 512 -22.90 0.28 -34.47
N ASP A 513 -23.99 -0.30 -34.97
CA ASP A 513 -24.25 -0.44 -36.41
C ASP A 513 -24.66 0.90 -37.04
#